data_AF-A0A699ZS68-F1
#
_entry.id   AF-A0A699ZS68-F1
#
_cell.length_a   1.000
_cell.length_b   1.000
_cell.length_c   1.000
_cell.angle_alpha   90.00
_cell.angle_beta   90.00
_cell.angle_gamma   90.00
#
_symmetry.space_group_name_H-M   'P 1'
#
loop_
_entity.id
_entity.type
_entity.pdbx_description
1 polymer ?
#
loop_
_entity_poly.entity_id
_entity_poly.type
_entity_poly.pdbx_seq_one_letter_code
_entity_poly.pdbx_strand_id
1 'polypeptide(L)'
;MPIAAAQLKTCKVVGLQDAYHGDTLGAMDCVAPSVFNAPLQAPWYRGRGLFLQAPNLGMVRGRWQLVSRPAWLAQGGGQGEAGGEGAQWDSLEEVVSPTRDDSQLTLRYRQYIEQQLDEHQASSPPGSHMAALIIEPLVQGAGGMLLLDPQFQRQMVQAD
;
A
#
# COMPACT_ATOMS: atom_id res chain seq x y z
N MET A 1 -31.38 34.23 -8.70
CA MET A 1 -30.10 34.05 -7.97
C MET A 1 -29.53 32.70 -8.37
N PRO A 2 -28.28 32.60 -8.86
CA PRO A 2 -27.68 31.29 -9.07
C PRO A 2 -27.36 30.69 -7.70
N ILE A 3 -27.80 29.46 -7.45
CA ILE A 3 -27.37 28.66 -6.32
C ILE A 3 -25.87 28.44 -6.53
N ALA A 4 -25.04 28.93 -5.60
CA ALA A 4 -23.62 28.62 -5.61
C ALA A 4 -23.49 27.09 -5.62
N ALA A 5 -22.92 26.52 -6.68
CA ALA A 5 -22.66 25.09 -6.74
C ALA A 5 -21.82 24.74 -5.52
N ALA A 6 -22.36 23.93 -4.61
CA ALA A 6 -21.58 23.41 -3.50
C ALA A 6 -20.35 22.73 -4.09
N GLN A 7 -19.16 23.18 -3.70
CA GLN A 7 -17.92 22.58 -4.15
C GLN A 7 -17.87 21.16 -3.60
N LEU A 8 -18.19 20.18 -4.45
CA LEU A 8 -18.19 18.77 -4.06
C LEU A 8 -16.76 18.37 -3.72
N LYS A 9 -16.54 17.95 -2.47
CA LYS A 9 -15.27 17.38 -2.04
C LYS A 9 -15.02 16.09 -2.79
N THR A 10 -13.80 15.90 -3.29
CA THR A 10 -13.43 14.65 -3.96
C THR A 10 -12.82 13.71 -2.92
N CYS A 11 -13.47 12.59 -2.64
CA CYS A 11 -12.94 11.55 -1.76
C CYS A 11 -12.04 10.60 -2.56
N LYS A 12 -10.91 10.22 -1.97
CA LYS A 12 -9.98 9.22 -2.51
C LYS A 12 -9.69 8.13 -1.47
N VAL A 13 -9.24 6.97 -1.93
CA VAL A 13 -8.82 5.87 -1.06
C VAL A 13 -7.29 5.73 -1.02
N VAL A 14 -6.76 5.36 0.13
CA VAL A 14 -5.43 4.74 0.23
C VAL A 14 -5.62 3.24 0.02
N GLY A 15 -4.85 2.64 -0.87
CA GLY A 15 -4.86 1.22 -1.11
C GLY A 15 -3.49 0.68 -1.46
N LEU A 16 -3.46 -0.56 -1.94
CA LEU A 16 -2.24 -1.26 -2.33
C LEU A 16 -2.26 -1.56 -3.82
N GLN A 17 -1.09 -1.56 -4.44
CA GLN A 17 -0.93 -2.13 -5.79
C GLN A 17 -1.22 -3.63 -5.74
N ASP A 18 -1.67 -4.20 -6.86
CA ASP A 18 -2.07 -5.60 -7.00
C ASP A 18 -3.27 -6.05 -6.13
N ALA A 19 -3.96 -5.10 -5.47
CA ALA A 19 -5.14 -5.38 -4.66
C ALA A 19 -6.38 -5.67 -5.54
N TYR A 20 -7.32 -6.42 -4.97
CA TYR A 20 -8.61 -6.74 -5.59
C TYR A 20 -9.76 -6.60 -4.59
N HIS A 21 -10.81 -5.89 -5.01
CA HIS A 21 -12.00 -5.62 -4.19
C HIS A 21 -13.33 -5.93 -4.89
N GLY A 22 -13.29 -6.55 -6.07
CA GLY A 22 -14.47 -6.88 -6.88
C GLY A 22 -14.57 -6.10 -8.20
N ASP A 23 -15.50 -6.52 -9.06
CA ASP A 23 -15.58 -6.07 -10.46
C ASP A 23 -16.65 -4.99 -10.71
N THR A 24 -17.36 -4.55 -9.68
CA THR A 24 -18.27 -3.40 -9.85
C THR A 24 -17.46 -2.12 -9.98
N LEU A 25 -17.97 -1.12 -10.71
CA LEU A 25 -17.23 0.12 -10.99
C LEU A 25 -16.67 0.80 -9.72
N GLY A 26 -17.46 0.83 -8.64
CA GLY A 26 -17.02 1.40 -7.37
C GLY A 26 -15.87 0.62 -6.72
N ALA A 27 -15.87 -0.72 -6.83
CA ALA A 27 -14.77 -1.55 -6.36
C ALA A 27 -13.52 -1.38 -7.24
N MET A 28 -13.69 -1.32 -8.57
CA MET A 28 -12.60 -1.06 -9.50
C MET A 28 -11.94 0.30 -9.23
N ASP A 29 -12.71 1.35 -8.98
CA ASP A 29 -12.17 2.69 -8.67
C ASP A 29 -11.30 2.72 -7.39
N CYS A 30 -11.41 1.70 -6.54
CA CYS A 30 -10.62 1.53 -5.32
C CYS A 30 -9.36 0.67 -5.51
N VAL A 31 -9.00 0.27 -6.72
CA VAL A 31 -7.76 -0.49 -7.00
C VAL A 31 -6.87 0.22 -8.02
N ALA A 32 -5.58 -0.12 -8.00
CA ALA A 32 -4.58 0.47 -8.88
C ALA A 32 -4.87 0.23 -10.37
N PRO A 33 -4.45 1.14 -11.27
CA PRO A 33 -4.59 0.93 -12.70
C PRO A 33 -3.84 -0.32 -13.17
N SER A 34 -4.51 -1.14 -13.98
CA SER A 34 -3.95 -2.37 -14.55
C SER A 34 -4.60 -2.71 -15.88
N VAL A 35 -4.17 -3.80 -16.52
CA VAL A 35 -4.81 -4.32 -17.73
C VAL A 35 -6.26 -4.77 -17.49
N PHE A 36 -6.65 -5.07 -16.25
CA PHE A 36 -7.98 -5.59 -15.89
C PHE A 36 -9.04 -4.50 -15.70
N ASN A 37 -8.65 -3.25 -15.45
CA ASN A 37 -9.55 -2.10 -15.35
C ASN A 37 -9.28 -1.03 -16.42
N ALA A 38 -8.52 -1.41 -17.47
CA ALA A 38 -8.25 -0.58 -18.63
C ALA A 38 -9.53 -0.22 -19.41
N PRO A 39 -9.51 0.81 -20.29
CA PRO A 39 -10.71 1.29 -20.98
C PRO A 39 -11.49 0.24 -21.79
N LEU A 40 -10.84 -0.84 -22.24
CA LEU A 40 -11.51 -1.95 -22.95
C LEU A 40 -12.35 -2.83 -22.02
N GLN A 41 -12.02 -2.87 -20.72
CA GLN A 41 -12.75 -3.62 -19.70
C GLN A 41 -13.75 -2.71 -18.97
N ALA A 42 -13.29 -1.53 -18.54
CA ALA A 42 -14.07 -0.57 -17.77
C ALA A 42 -13.85 0.87 -18.27
N PRO A 43 -14.60 1.33 -19.30
CA PRO A 43 -14.42 2.67 -19.88
C PRO A 43 -14.58 3.83 -18.90
N TRP A 44 -15.24 3.61 -17.77
CA TRP A 44 -15.52 4.62 -16.75
C TRP A 44 -14.59 4.56 -15.54
N TYR A 45 -13.64 3.62 -15.49
CA TYR A 45 -12.63 3.55 -14.44
C TYR A 45 -11.81 4.85 -14.39
N ARG A 46 -11.57 5.35 -13.17
CA ARG A 46 -10.79 6.57 -12.93
C ARG A 46 -9.59 6.37 -12.00
N GLY A 47 -9.55 5.28 -11.23
CA GLY A 47 -8.50 5.05 -10.23
C GLY A 47 -8.49 6.14 -9.16
N ARG A 48 -9.41 6.08 -8.21
CA ARG A 48 -9.68 7.16 -7.24
C ARG A 48 -8.87 6.99 -5.96
N GLY A 49 -7.56 6.89 -6.08
CA GLY A 49 -6.74 6.65 -4.90
C GLY A 49 -5.24 6.86 -5.07
N LEU A 50 -4.57 6.69 -3.93
CA LEU A 50 -3.14 6.47 -3.81
C LEU A 50 -2.93 4.97 -3.57
N PHE A 51 -2.13 4.33 -4.42
CA PHE A 51 -1.91 2.88 -4.35
C PHE A 51 -0.43 2.59 -4.07
N LEU A 52 -0.13 2.22 -2.83
CA LEU A 52 1.22 2.00 -2.33
C LEU A 52 1.74 0.61 -2.72
N GLN A 53 3.06 0.48 -2.89
CA GLN A 53 3.70 -0.82 -3.07
C GLN A 53 4.13 -1.38 -1.72
N ALA A 54 3.44 -2.42 -1.26
CA ALA A 54 3.84 -3.16 -0.07
C ALA A 54 4.94 -4.18 -0.40
N PRO A 55 5.91 -4.41 0.51
CA PRO A 55 6.78 -5.57 0.41
C PRO A 55 6.00 -6.84 0.76
N ASN A 56 6.39 -7.95 0.15
CA ASN A 56 5.79 -9.25 0.40
C ASN A 56 6.81 -10.27 0.93
N LEU A 57 6.28 -11.21 1.70
CA LEU A 57 6.99 -12.25 2.41
C LEU A 57 6.83 -13.58 1.69
N GLY A 58 7.81 -14.45 1.89
CA GLY A 58 7.72 -15.84 1.47
C GLY A 58 8.70 -16.70 2.24
N MET A 59 8.43 -18.00 2.29
CA MET A 59 9.34 -18.97 2.87
C MET A 59 10.33 -19.44 1.80
N VAL A 60 11.61 -19.08 1.98
CA VAL A 60 12.70 -19.45 1.07
C VAL A 60 13.74 -20.22 1.88
N ARG A 61 13.97 -21.49 1.49
CA ARG A 61 14.91 -22.40 2.16
C ARG A 61 14.64 -22.52 3.68
N GLY A 62 13.38 -22.70 4.04
CA GLY A 62 12.95 -22.92 5.43
C GLY A 62 12.93 -21.69 6.33
N ARG A 63 13.18 -20.49 5.80
CA ARG A 63 13.10 -19.23 6.55
C ARG A 63 12.18 -18.24 5.86
N TRP A 64 11.46 -17.47 6.66
CA TRP A 64 10.63 -16.36 6.17
C TRP A 64 11.51 -15.19 5.81
N GLN A 65 11.28 -14.60 4.64
CA GLN A 65 12.07 -13.48 4.13
C GLN A 65 11.20 -12.53 3.33
N LEU A 66 11.64 -11.29 3.15
CA LEU A 66 11.07 -10.40 2.14
C LEU A 66 11.44 -10.92 0.74
N VAL A 67 10.48 -11.47 -0.01
CA VAL A 67 10.72 -12.07 -1.33
C VAL A 67 10.56 -11.06 -2.47
N SER A 68 9.70 -10.06 -2.31
CA SER A 68 9.65 -8.88 -3.18
C SER A 68 9.91 -7.61 -2.37
N ARG A 69 10.84 -6.81 -2.88
CA ARG A 69 11.19 -5.51 -2.30
C ARG A 69 10.89 -4.42 -3.34
N PRO A 70 9.91 -3.55 -3.09
CA PRO A 70 9.70 -2.36 -3.90
C PRO A 70 10.97 -1.51 -4.00
N ALA A 71 11.10 -0.76 -5.09
CA ALA A 71 12.29 0.07 -5.35
C ALA A 71 12.59 1.07 -4.22
N TRP A 72 11.54 1.65 -3.60
CA TRP A 72 11.67 2.59 -2.49
C TRP A 72 12.35 1.94 -1.25
N LEU A 73 12.13 0.64 -1.03
CA LEU A 73 12.74 -0.08 0.08
C LEU A 73 14.18 -0.50 -0.24
N ALA A 74 14.50 -0.71 -1.53
CA ALA A 74 15.83 -1.09 -1.98
C ALA A 74 16.85 0.07 -1.97
N GLN A 75 16.41 1.32 -2.18
CA GLN A 75 17.31 2.46 -2.39
C GLN A 75 17.87 3.14 -1.12
N GLY A 76 17.46 2.72 0.08
CA GLY A 76 17.91 3.33 1.35
C GLY A 76 19.08 2.65 2.05
N GLY A 77 19.79 1.73 1.38
CA GLY A 77 20.97 1.05 1.93
C GLY A 77 22.26 1.85 1.69
N GLY A 78 22.65 2.70 2.64
CA GLY A 78 24.04 3.12 2.74
C GLY A 78 24.94 1.89 2.98
N GLN A 79 26.15 1.88 2.42
CA GLN A 79 27.14 0.82 2.67
C GLN A 79 27.42 0.74 4.17
N GLY A 80 26.81 -0.22 4.88
CA GLY A 80 27.21 -0.55 6.25
C GLY A 80 26.11 -0.93 7.25
N GLU A 81 24.82 -0.67 7.02
CA GLU A 81 23.81 -0.90 8.06
C GLU A 81 22.59 -1.69 7.56
N ALA A 82 22.25 -2.74 8.30
CA ALA A 82 21.20 -3.72 8.07
C ALA A 82 19.78 -3.12 8.17
N GLY A 83 19.46 -2.14 7.32
CA GLY A 83 18.16 -1.46 7.28
C GLY A 83 17.08 -2.17 6.47
N GLY A 84 17.25 -3.47 6.16
CA GLY A 84 16.31 -4.27 5.35
C GLY A 84 16.97 -5.22 4.34
N GLU A 85 18.29 -5.21 4.21
CA GLU A 85 19.01 -6.26 3.49
C GLU A 85 19.02 -7.54 4.34
N GLY A 86 18.28 -8.56 3.91
CA GLY A 86 18.30 -9.87 4.56
C GLY A 86 17.44 -9.99 5.81
N ALA A 87 16.38 -9.18 5.97
CA ALA A 87 15.38 -9.41 7.01
C ALA A 87 14.79 -10.83 6.85
N GLN A 88 15.05 -11.66 7.87
CA GLN A 88 14.74 -13.08 7.89
C GLN A 88 14.21 -13.44 9.28
N TRP A 89 13.24 -14.35 9.29
CA TRP A 89 12.60 -14.85 10.51
C TRP A 89 12.51 -16.36 10.44
N ASP A 90 12.62 -17.00 11.58
CA ASP A 90 12.60 -18.46 11.67
C ASP A 90 11.17 -19.01 11.69
N SER A 91 10.20 -18.19 12.08
CA SER A 91 8.80 -18.60 12.18
C SER A 91 7.81 -17.50 11.77
N LEU A 92 6.55 -17.89 11.54
CA LEU A 92 5.50 -16.93 11.23
C LEU A 92 5.13 -16.09 12.45
N GLU A 93 5.25 -16.65 13.66
CA GLU A 93 5.02 -15.97 14.93
C GLU A 93 5.96 -14.76 15.08
N GLU A 94 7.23 -14.91 14.71
CA GLU A 94 8.19 -13.82 14.69
C GLU A 94 7.81 -12.73 13.68
N VAL A 95 7.34 -13.14 12.49
CA VAL A 95 6.87 -12.21 11.45
C VAL A 95 5.68 -11.38 11.94
N VAL A 96 4.72 -11.96 12.66
CA VAL A 96 3.53 -11.23 13.14
C VAL A 96 3.74 -10.60 14.52
N SER A 97 4.93 -10.76 15.11
CA SER A 97 5.20 -10.33 16.48
C SER A 97 5.18 -8.79 16.64
N PRO A 98 4.58 -8.26 17.72
CA PRO A 98 4.69 -6.86 18.12
C PRO A 98 6.13 -6.43 18.48
N THR A 99 7.08 -7.34 18.57
CA THR A 99 8.50 -6.97 18.77
C THR A 99 9.09 -6.25 17.56
N ARG A 100 8.40 -6.27 16.40
CA ARG A 100 8.83 -5.60 15.17
C ARG A 100 8.50 -4.10 15.14
N ASP A 101 7.67 -3.59 16.06
CA ASP A 101 7.20 -2.20 16.09
C ASP A 101 8.35 -1.19 16.07
N ASP A 102 9.40 -1.46 16.84
CA ASP A 102 10.53 -0.55 17.01
C ASP A 102 11.69 -0.84 16.05
N SER A 103 11.48 -1.72 15.05
CA SER A 103 12.52 -2.09 14.10
C SER A 103 12.83 -0.96 13.10
N GLN A 104 14.07 -0.90 12.61
CA GLN A 104 14.47 0.01 11.54
C GLN A 104 13.62 -0.16 10.28
N LEU A 105 13.20 -1.39 9.99
CA LEU A 105 12.30 -1.69 8.89
C LEU A 105 10.93 -1.00 9.06
N THR A 106 10.38 -1.01 10.28
CA THR A 106 9.13 -0.31 10.61
C THR A 106 9.26 1.20 10.45
N LEU A 107 10.37 1.78 10.91
CA LEU A 107 10.63 3.22 10.75
C LEU A 107 10.65 3.61 9.27
N ARG A 108 11.30 2.81 8.42
CA ARG A 108 11.32 3.04 6.96
C ARG A 108 9.94 2.89 6.34
N TYR A 109 9.13 1.95 6.80
CA TYR A 109 7.75 1.79 6.33
C TYR A 109 6.91 3.02 6.65
N ARG A 110 6.97 3.48 7.91
CA ARG A 110 6.26 4.69 8.35
C ARG A 110 6.66 5.92 7.53
N GLN A 111 7.97 6.18 7.42
CA GLN A 111 8.50 7.30 6.64
C GLN A 111 8.02 7.28 5.18
N TYR A 112 8.04 6.09 4.55
CA TYR A 112 7.55 5.95 3.18
C TYR A 112 6.05 6.24 3.08
N ILE A 113 5.23 5.69 3.98
CA ILE A 113 3.77 5.88 3.95
C ILE A 113 3.42 7.35 4.15
N GLU A 114 3.96 8.01 5.18
CA GLU A 114 3.74 9.42 5.47
C GLU A 114 4.16 10.31 4.28
N GLN A 115 5.35 10.07 3.73
CA GLN A 115 5.83 10.80 2.56
C GLN A 115 4.87 10.66 1.37
N GLN A 116 4.37 9.45 1.08
CA GLN A 116 3.46 9.23 -0.04
C GLN A 116 2.08 9.89 0.18
N LEU A 117 1.60 9.91 1.43
CA LEU A 117 0.36 10.62 1.79
C LEU A 117 0.51 12.14 1.56
N ASP A 118 1.59 12.73 2.06
CA ASP A 118 1.90 14.15 1.90
C ASP A 118 2.05 14.54 0.43
N GLU A 119 2.83 13.78 -0.34
CA GLU A 119 3.04 14.01 -1.77
C GLU A 119 1.72 13.90 -2.57
N HIS A 120 0.88 12.91 -2.23
CA HIS A 120 -0.41 12.74 -2.90
C HIS A 120 -1.38 13.87 -2.55
N GLN A 121 -1.39 14.33 -1.29
CA GLN A 121 -2.23 15.45 -0.88
C GLN A 121 -1.77 16.76 -1.55
N ALA A 122 -0.46 17.00 -1.63
CA ALA A 122 0.11 18.19 -2.27
C ALA A 122 -0.11 18.23 -3.79
N SER A 123 -0.12 17.08 -4.46
CA SER A 123 -0.35 16.98 -5.91
C SER A 123 -1.83 16.87 -6.30
N SER A 124 -2.73 16.70 -5.33
CA SER A 124 -4.16 16.55 -5.58
C SER A 124 -4.87 17.89 -5.82
N PRO A 125 -5.94 17.92 -6.64
CA PRO A 125 -6.75 19.12 -6.82
C PRO A 125 -7.31 19.67 -5.49
N PRO A 126 -7.47 20.99 -5.35
CA PRO A 126 -8.06 21.60 -4.16
C PRO A 126 -9.42 20.97 -3.80
N GLY A 127 -9.60 20.62 -2.53
CA GLY A 127 -10.80 19.94 -2.03
C GLY A 127 -10.81 18.42 -2.19
N SER A 128 -9.71 17.82 -2.69
CA SER A 128 -9.47 16.38 -2.60
C SER A 128 -8.97 16.00 -1.21
N HIS A 129 -9.43 14.86 -0.70
CA HIS A 129 -9.00 14.31 0.58
C HIS A 129 -8.93 12.78 0.53
N MET A 130 -7.95 12.22 1.24
CA MET A 130 -7.91 10.80 1.55
C MET A 130 -8.98 10.51 2.60
N ALA A 131 -9.93 9.65 2.27
CA ALA A 131 -11.15 9.46 3.07
C ALA A 131 -11.26 8.05 3.67
N ALA A 132 -10.54 7.08 3.11
CA ALA A 132 -10.57 5.70 3.56
C ALA A 132 -9.26 4.98 3.22
N LEU A 133 -8.91 4.01 4.08
CA LEU A 133 -7.92 2.98 3.80
C LEU A 133 -8.66 1.69 3.44
N ILE A 134 -8.29 1.05 2.33
CA ILE A 134 -8.81 -0.26 1.94
C ILE A 134 -7.65 -1.23 1.69
N ILE A 135 -7.70 -2.38 2.33
CA ILE A 135 -6.65 -3.41 2.26
C ILE A 135 -7.26 -4.81 2.23
N GLU A 136 -6.55 -5.74 1.60
CA GLU A 136 -6.71 -7.18 1.85
C GLU A 136 -5.76 -7.56 2.99
N PRO A 137 -6.26 -7.93 4.19
CA PRO A 137 -5.38 -8.23 5.32
C PRO A 137 -4.53 -9.47 5.03
N LEU A 138 -3.22 -9.35 5.24
CA LEU A 138 -2.20 -10.40 5.06
C LEU A 138 -2.01 -10.88 3.62
N VAL A 139 -3.05 -11.32 2.91
CA VAL A 139 -2.90 -11.97 1.60
C VAL A 139 -3.67 -11.22 0.53
N GLN A 140 -2.99 -10.79 -0.54
CA GLN A 140 -3.65 -10.36 -1.78
C GLN A 140 -3.95 -11.58 -2.63
N GLY A 141 -5.23 -11.96 -2.67
CA GLY A 141 -5.65 -13.22 -3.29
C GLY A 141 -5.50 -13.17 -4.81
N ALA A 142 -6.33 -12.34 -5.46
CA ALA A 142 -6.36 -12.24 -6.92
C ALA A 142 -5.08 -11.60 -7.50
N GLY A 143 -4.36 -10.81 -6.71
CA GLY A 143 -3.04 -10.26 -7.06
C GLY A 143 -1.92 -11.30 -7.17
N GLY A 144 -2.19 -12.57 -6.83
CA GLY A 144 -1.22 -13.67 -6.98
C GLY A 144 -0.83 -14.36 -5.68
N MET A 145 -1.74 -14.42 -4.70
CA MET A 145 -1.49 -15.01 -3.37
C MET A 145 -0.28 -14.39 -2.66
N LEU A 146 -0.15 -13.06 -2.74
CA LEU A 146 0.97 -12.33 -2.16
C LEU A 146 0.75 -12.18 -0.65
N LEU A 147 1.60 -12.82 0.16
CA LEU A 147 1.62 -12.57 1.60
C LEU A 147 2.34 -11.25 1.88
N LEU A 148 1.59 -10.20 2.16
CA LEU A 148 2.14 -8.90 2.48
C LEU A 148 2.76 -8.88 3.87
N ASP A 149 3.79 -8.04 4.05
CA ASP A 149 4.36 -7.84 5.37
C ASP A 149 3.33 -7.19 6.32
N PRO A 150 2.88 -7.90 7.38
CA PRO A 150 1.87 -7.38 8.30
C PRO A 150 2.31 -6.07 8.98
N GLN A 151 3.62 -5.89 9.14
CA GLN A 151 4.18 -4.67 9.71
C GLN A 151 3.88 -3.45 8.84
N PHE A 152 3.95 -3.60 7.52
CA PHE A 152 3.66 -2.52 6.56
C PHE A 152 2.18 -2.13 6.64
N GLN A 153 1.28 -3.13 6.60
CA GLN A 153 -0.17 -2.88 6.69
C GLN A 153 -0.56 -2.21 8.01
N ARG A 154 0.07 -2.60 9.12
CA ARG A 154 -0.17 -1.93 10.40
C ARG A 154 0.30 -0.48 10.42
N GLN A 155 1.43 -0.17 9.78
CA GLN A 155 1.84 1.23 9.63
C GLN A 155 0.87 2.03 8.76
N MET A 156 0.27 1.42 7.73
CA MET A 156 -0.79 2.09 6.96
C MET A 156 -2.02 2.42 7.82
N VAL A 157 -2.40 1.52 8.74
CA VAL A 157 -3.54 1.71 9.66
C VAL A 157 -3.25 2.80 10.71
N GLN A 158 -1.98 2.98 11.07
CA GLN A 158 -1.54 3.95 12.09
C GLN A 158 -1.13 5.30 11.51
N ALA A 159 -1.10 5.45 10.18
CA ALA A 159 -0.72 6.70 9.54
C ALA A 159 -1.83 7.74 9.67
N ASP A 160 -1.44 8.97 9.99
CA ASP A 160 -2.31 10.14 10.17
C ASP A 160 -2.21 11.11 8.99
#